data_AF-A0A8J3E253-F1
#
_entry.id   AF-A0A8J3E253-F1
#
_cell.length_a   1.000
_cell.length_b   1.000
_cell.length_c   1.000
_cell.angle_alpha   90.00
_cell.angle_beta   90.00
_cell.angle_gamma   90.00
#
_symmetry.space_group_name_H-M   'P 1'
#
loop_
_entity.id
_entity.type
_entity.pdbx_description
1 polymer ?
#
loop_
_entity_poly.entity_id
_entity_poly.type
_entity_poly.pdbx_seq_one_letter_code
_entity_poly.pdbx_strand_id
1 'polypeptide(L)'
;MFLGLTALVPLFIVITAIICTLTTMRRRKWLWLLFILFGIGQLSLNWTNGSLYVTPTFVQLLGAGWSQSGLYGPIMLHFSVPLGAIIFVVLRRRLDRRNIEATPRAVSFQPPPDWK
;
A
#
# COMPACT_ATOMS: atom_id res chain seq x y z
N MET A 1 -15.81 6.97 18.26
CA MET A 1 -14.36 6.94 17.99
C MET A 1 -13.90 5.73 17.16
N PHE A 2 -14.59 4.58 17.18
CA PHE A 2 -14.22 3.38 16.38
C PHE A 2 -14.47 3.51 14.87
N LEU A 3 -15.52 4.25 14.47
CA LEU A 3 -15.94 4.42 13.06
C LEU A 3 -14.92 5.11 12.16
N GLY A 4 -14.14 6.04 12.72
CA GLY A 4 -13.14 6.78 11.96
C GLY A 4 -12.00 5.88 11.49
N LEU A 5 -11.54 4.96 12.35
CA LEU A 5 -10.46 4.02 12.03
C LEU A 5 -10.87 3.01 10.96
N THR A 6 -12.11 2.51 11.00
CA THR A 6 -12.64 1.58 9.99
C THR A 6 -12.73 2.19 8.60
N ALA A 7 -12.93 3.50 8.48
CA ALA A 7 -12.94 4.20 7.20
C ALA A 7 -11.52 4.66 6.77
N LEU A 8 -10.67 5.03 7.73
CA LEU A 8 -9.31 5.51 7.44
C LEU A 8 -8.42 4.41 6.86
N VAL A 9 -8.54 3.18 7.37
CA VAL A 9 -7.77 2.03 6.90
C VAL A 9 -8.01 1.78 5.40
N PRO A 10 -9.25 1.53 4.91
CA PRO A 10 -9.49 1.29 3.49
C PRO A 10 -9.16 2.52 2.63
N LEU A 11 -9.39 3.74 3.15
CA LEU A 11 -9.00 4.97 2.44
C LEU A 11 -7.48 5.00 2.18
N PHE A 12 -6.68 4.62 3.19
CA PHE A 12 -5.24 4.52 3.05
C PHE A 12 -4.83 3.47 2.02
N ILE A 13 -5.50 2.30 1.99
CA ILE A 13 -5.25 1.26 0.97
C ILE A 13 -5.55 1.79 -0.43
N VAL A 14 -6.70 2.43 -0.62
CA VAL A 14 -7.15 2.96 -1.92
C VAL A 14 -6.21 4.07 -2.40
N ILE A 15 -5.84 5.01 -1.54
CA ILE A 15 -4.88 6.09 -1.88
C ILE A 15 -3.54 5.48 -2.31
N THR A 16 -3.05 4.47 -1.58
CA THR A 16 -1.77 3.83 -1.90
C THR A 16 -1.85 3.06 -3.23
N ALA A 17 -2.99 2.42 -3.51
CA ALA A 17 -3.24 1.75 -4.78
C ALA A 17 -3.28 2.74 -5.96
N ILE A 18 -3.95 3.89 -5.81
CA ILE A 18 -4.01 4.95 -6.82
C ILE A 18 -2.61 5.54 -7.10
N ILE A 19 -1.83 5.83 -6.06
CA ILE A 19 -0.45 6.31 -6.21
C ILE A 19 0.42 5.27 -6.92
N CYS A 20 0.15 3.98 -6.73
CA CYS A 20 0.86 2.90 -7.40
C CYS A 20 0.51 2.80 -8.89
N THR A 21 -0.76 2.93 -9.28
CA THR A 21 -1.17 2.97 -10.70
C THR A 21 -0.63 4.20 -11.42
N LEU A 22 -0.58 5.34 -10.73
CA LEU A 22 0.01 6.58 -11.25
C LEU A 22 1.56 6.53 -11.33
N THR A 23 2.21 5.70 -10.50
CA THR A 23 3.67 5.51 -10.53
C THR A 23 4.09 4.65 -11.73
N THR A 24 4.75 5.27 -12.71
CA THR A 24 5.23 4.57 -13.90
C THR A 24 6.51 3.76 -13.65
N MET A 25 6.37 2.55 -13.11
CA MET A 25 7.44 1.55 -13.02
C MET A 25 7.41 0.63 -14.26
N ARG A 26 8.40 0.76 -15.14
CA ARG A 26 8.35 0.33 -16.56
C ARG A 26 8.57 -1.17 -16.86
N ARG A 27 8.98 -2.02 -15.90
CA ARG A 27 9.30 -3.45 -16.22
C ARG A 27 8.66 -4.54 -15.34
N ARG A 28 8.10 -4.24 -14.15
CA ARG A 28 7.47 -5.25 -13.26
C ARG A 28 6.14 -4.78 -12.65
N LYS A 29 5.44 -3.89 -13.36
CA LYS A 29 4.18 -3.27 -12.91
C LYS A 29 3.11 -4.29 -12.54
N TRP A 30 2.96 -5.34 -13.35
CA TRP A 30 1.94 -6.37 -13.17
C TRP A 30 2.13 -7.22 -11.91
N LEU A 31 3.34 -7.73 -11.67
CA LEU A 31 3.66 -8.51 -10.46
C LEU A 31 3.45 -7.68 -9.17
N TRP A 32 3.86 -6.41 -9.20
CA TRP A 32 3.62 -5.49 -8.09
C TRP A 32 2.15 -5.19 -7.85
N LEU A 33 1.38 -5.00 -8.93
CA LEU A 33 -0.05 -4.71 -8.84
C LEU A 33 -0.81 -5.91 -8.25
N LEU A 34 -0.47 -7.13 -8.67
CA LEU A 34 -0.99 -8.38 -8.10
C LEU A 34 -0.65 -8.50 -6.60
N PHE A 35 0.60 -8.20 -6.24
CA PHE A 35 1.06 -8.27 -4.85
C PHE A 35 0.41 -7.22 -3.94
N ILE A 36 0.08 -6.04 -4.45
CA ILE A 36 -0.63 -4.98 -3.72
C ILE A 36 -2.12 -5.28 -3.59
N LEU A 37 -2.71 -5.97 -4.59
CA LEU A 37 -4.09 -6.40 -4.57
C LEU A 37 -4.36 -7.46 -3.50
N PHE A 38 -3.36 -8.25 -3.14
CA PHE A 38 -3.47 -9.27 -2.13
C PHE A 38 -3.10 -8.73 -0.74
N GLY A 39 -4.12 -8.60 0.12
CA GLY A 39 -3.95 -8.39 1.55
C GLY A 39 -3.88 -9.73 2.29
N ILE A 40 -3.01 -9.81 3.29
CA ILE A 40 -2.84 -11.00 4.14
C ILE A 40 -3.45 -10.73 5.50
N GLY A 41 -4.21 -11.71 5.99
CA GLY A 41 -4.92 -11.68 7.25
C GLY A 41 -6.16 -10.79 7.18
N GLN A 42 -7.29 -11.27 7.65
CA GLN A 42 -8.57 -10.56 7.63
C GLN A 42 -9.00 -10.19 9.05
N LEU A 43 -9.27 -8.92 9.29
CA LEU A 43 -10.00 -8.42 10.45
C LEU A 43 -11.44 -8.16 10.03
N SER A 44 -12.38 -8.80 10.70
CA SER A 44 -13.81 -8.62 10.49
C SER A 44 -14.44 -7.96 11.70
N LEU A 45 -15.22 -6.92 11.47
CA LEU A 45 -15.98 -6.18 12.46
C LEU A 45 -17.48 -6.37 12.17
N ASN A 46 -18.19 -6.90 13.15
CA ASN A 46 -19.65 -6.94 13.12
C ASN A 46 -20.18 -5.54 13.46
N TRP A 47 -20.81 -4.86 12.50
CA TRP A 47 -21.34 -3.51 12.67
C TRP A 47 -22.47 -3.44 13.69
N THR A 48 -23.26 -4.51 13.82
CA THR A 48 -24.43 -4.57 14.70
C THR A 48 -24.04 -4.72 16.16
N ASN A 49 -23.02 -5.54 16.45
CA ASN A 49 -22.65 -5.90 17.82
C ASN A 49 -21.27 -5.34 18.26
N GLY A 50 -20.48 -4.80 17.33
CA GLY A 50 -19.10 -4.35 17.59
C GLY A 50 -18.08 -5.48 17.77
N SER A 51 -18.45 -6.74 17.52
CA SER A 51 -17.56 -7.89 17.66
C SER A 51 -16.44 -7.87 16.61
N LEU A 52 -15.20 -8.07 17.05
CA LEU A 52 -14.01 -8.18 16.20
C LEU A 52 -13.59 -9.62 16.07
N TYR A 53 -13.29 -10.03 14.84
CA TYR A 53 -12.77 -11.34 14.49
C TYR A 53 -11.49 -11.17 13.69
N VAL A 54 -10.44 -11.91 14.02
CA VAL A 54 -9.15 -11.83 13.32
C VAL A 54 -8.83 -13.20 12.75
N THR A 55 -8.65 -13.27 11.44
CA THR A 55 -8.37 -14.49 10.67
C THR A 55 -7.07 -14.30 9.89
N PRO A 56 -5.90 -14.62 10.46
CA PRO A 56 -4.60 -14.31 9.86
C PRO A 56 -4.30 -15.13 8.59
N THR A 57 -4.94 -16.28 8.41
CA THR A 57 -4.75 -17.17 7.26
C THR A 57 -5.58 -16.79 6.03
N PHE A 58 -6.43 -15.76 6.14
CA PHE A 58 -7.27 -15.34 5.04
C PHE A 58 -6.52 -14.39 4.10
N VAL A 59 -6.74 -14.56 2.80
CA VAL A 59 -6.18 -13.71 1.76
C VAL A 59 -7.33 -13.00 1.06
N GLN A 60 -7.32 -11.67 1.08
CA GLN A 60 -8.40 -10.85 0.53
C GLN A 60 -7.91 -9.99 -0.63
N LEU A 61 -8.70 -9.98 -1.71
CA LEU A 61 -8.48 -9.08 -2.83
C LEU A 61 -8.95 -7.67 -2.47
N LEU A 62 -8.15 -6.65 -2.76
CA LEU A 62 -8.39 -5.22 -2.50
C LEU A 62 -8.29 -4.76 -1.05
N GLY A 63 -7.92 -5.64 -0.12
CA GLY A 63 -7.61 -5.19 1.25
C GLY A 63 -8.84 -4.88 2.12
N ALA A 64 -10.05 -4.81 1.56
CA ALA A 64 -11.27 -4.49 2.30
C ALA A 64 -12.53 -4.96 1.56
N GLY A 65 -13.61 -5.13 2.30
CA GLY A 65 -14.91 -5.51 1.77
C GLY A 65 -15.99 -5.49 2.82
N TRP A 66 -17.24 -5.65 2.39
CA TRP A 66 -18.36 -5.89 3.29
C TRP A 66 -19.03 -7.21 2.91
N SER A 67 -19.65 -7.87 3.88
CA SER A 67 -20.63 -8.92 3.64
C SER A 67 -21.86 -8.69 4.51
N GLN A 68 -23.01 -9.13 4.03
CA GLN A 68 -24.27 -9.03 4.74
C GLN A 68 -24.96 -10.39 4.69
N SER A 69 -25.31 -10.93 5.85
CA SER A 69 -25.98 -12.24 5.93
C SER A 69 -27.50 -12.11 5.75
N GLY A 70 -27.97 -12.03 4.50
CA GLY A 70 -29.40 -11.92 4.15
C GLY A 70 -29.92 -10.47 4.12
N LEU A 71 -31.21 -10.27 3.79
CA LEU A 71 -31.80 -8.94 3.53
C LEU A 71 -31.75 -7.97 4.74
N TYR A 72 -31.82 -8.52 5.96
CA TYR A 72 -31.75 -7.76 7.23
C TYR A 72 -30.61 -8.25 8.14
N GLY A 73 -29.61 -8.90 7.55
CA GLY A 73 -28.48 -9.45 8.30
C GLY A 73 -27.54 -8.39 8.87
N PRO A 74 -26.73 -8.75 9.88
CA PRO A 74 -25.67 -7.89 10.37
C PRO A 74 -24.66 -7.62 9.24
N ILE A 75 -24.30 -6.36 9.09
CA ILE A 75 -23.24 -5.94 8.17
C ILE A 75 -21.91 -6.30 8.82
N MET A 76 -21.12 -7.11 8.13
CA MET A 76 -19.78 -7.46 8.52
C MET A 76 -18.82 -6.68 7.63
N LEU A 77 -18.02 -5.82 8.24
CA LEU A 77 -16.97 -5.07 7.57
C LEU A 77 -15.67 -5.85 7.73
N HIS A 78 -14.96 -6.09 6.63
CA HIS A 78 -13.70 -6.83 6.67
C HIS A 78 -12.60 -5.98 6.05
N PHE A 79 -11.42 -6.00 6.67
CA PHE A 79 -10.22 -5.40 6.11
C PHE A 79 -9.02 -6.30 6.37
N SER A 80 -8.07 -6.31 5.44
CA SER A 80 -6.82 -7.06 5.54
C SER A 80 -5.63 -6.15 5.53
N VAL A 81 -4.49 -6.66 6.01
CA VAL A 81 -3.25 -5.87 6.05
C VAL A 81 -2.63 -5.90 4.65
N PRO A 82 -2.53 -4.76 3.94
CA PRO A 82 -1.96 -4.70 2.60
C PRO A 82 -0.43 -4.65 2.71
N LEU A 83 0.19 -5.75 3.14
CA LEU A 83 1.64 -5.85 3.26
C LEU A 83 2.34 -5.49 1.94
N GLY A 84 1.74 -5.88 0.81
CA GLY A 84 2.25 -5.53 -0.51
C GLY A 84 2.36 -4.02 -0.76
N ALA A 85 1.39 -3.23 -0.29
CA ALA A 85 1.41 -1.77 -0.42
C ALA A 85 2.54 -1.13 0.41
N ILE A 86 2.74 -1.60 1.65
CA ILE A 86 3.80 -1.12 2.54
C ILE A 86 5.17 -1.42 1.92
N ILE A 87 5.38 -2.66 1.46
CA ILE A 87 6.63 -3.09 0.85
C ILE A 87 6.91 -2.26 -0.41
N PHE A 88 5.88 -1.89 -1.19
CA PHE A 88 6.04 -1.03 -2.38
C PHE A 88 6.58 0.35 -2.05
N VAL A 89 5.93 1.03 -1.12
CA VAL A 89 6.32 2.39 -0.73
C VAL A 89 7.74 2.40 -0.17
N VAL A 90 8.09 1.39 0.63
CA VAL A 90 9.44 1.25 1.20
C VAL A 90 10.48 0.96 0.12
N LEU A 91 10.22 0.03 -0.82
CA LEU A 91 11.17 -0.28 -1.90
C LEU A 91 11.34 0.88 -2.90
N ARG A 92 10.26 1.59 -3.23
CA ARG A 92 10.31 2.77 -4.11
C ARG A 92 11.30 3.81 -3.58
N ARG A 93 11.18 4.15 -2.29
CA ARG A 93 12.07 5.13 -1.65
C ARG A 93 13.54 4.71 -1.69
N ARG A 94 13.84 3.40 -1.66
CA ARG A 94 15.21 2.88 -1.75
C ARG A 94 15.80 3.00 -3.16
N LEU A 95 15.00 2.82 -4.19
CA LEU A 95 15.44 2.96 -5.59
C LEU A 95 15.76 4.42 -5.92
N ASP A 96 14.91 5.37 -5.49
CA ASP A 96 15.16 6.81 -5.70
C ASP A 96 16.44 7.27 -4.98
N ARG A 97 16.67 6.81 -3.73
CA ARG A 97 17.89 7.13 -2.98
C ARG A 97 19.16 6.62 -3.66
N ARG A 98 19.14 5.38 -4.18
CA ARG A 98 20.29 4.83 -4.91
C ARG A 98 20.61 5.63 -6.17
N ASN A 99 19.61 6.18 -6.85
CA ASN A 99 19.86 6.99 -8.04
C ASN A 99 20.50 8.35 -7.68
N ILE A 100 20.18 8.91 -6.51
CA ILE A 100 20.82 10.14 -6.00
C ILE A 100 22.28 9.89 -5.60
N GLU A 101 22.58 8.76 -4.93
CA GLU A 101 23.95 8.39 -4.57
C GLU A 101 24.78 7.92 -5.78
N ALA A 102 24.14 7.28 -6.77
CA ALA A 102 24.76 6.86 -8.01
C ALA A 102 24.87 8.00 -9.04
N THR A 103 24.17 9.12 -8.83
CA THR A 103 24.48 10.38 -9.53
C THR A 103 25.89 10.75 -9.08
N PRO A 104 26.90 10.59 -9.93
CA PRO A 104 28.25 10.71 -9.45
C PRO A 104 28.47 12.16 -9.03
N ARG A 105 29.40 12.36 -8.10
CA ARG A 105 30.20 13.58 -7.98
C ARG A 105 31.01 13.87 -9.27
N ALA A 106 30.43 13.62 -10.45
CA ALA A 106 31.06 13.70 -11.77
C ALA A 106 31.07 15.13 -12.33
N VAL A 107 30.42 16.08 -11.66
CA VAL A 107 30.74 17.50 -11.85
C VAL A 107 31.49 17.97 -10.61
N SER A 108 32.65 17.36 -10.32
CA SER A 108 33.67 18.09 -9.60
C SER A 108 34.01 19.30 -10.47
N PHE A 109 33.66 20.49 -10.02
CA PHE A 109 34.04 21.74 -10.68
C PHE A 109 35.57 21.72 -10.89
N GLN A 110 36.00 21.52 -12.14
CA GLN A 110 37.39 21.78 -12.50
C GLN A 110 37.50 23.29 -12.70
N PRO A 111 38.31 23.99 -11.89
CA PRO A 111 38.58 25.39 -12.15
C PRO A 111 39.22 25.52 -13.54
N PRO A 112 38.89 26.59 -14.29
CA PRO A 112 39.51 26.82 -15.58
C PRO A 112 41.05 26.86 -15.41
N PRO A 113 41.80 26.32 -16.38
CA PRO A 113 43.26 26.35 -16.33
C PRO A 113 43.80 27.77 -16.15
N ASP A 114 44.73 27.93 -15.20
CA ASP A 114 45.49 29.16 -14.93
C ASP A 114 46.47 29.38 -16.10
N TRP A 115 46.08 30.19 -17.08
CA TRP A 115 46.95 30.63 -18.16
C TRP A 115 47.79 31.84 -17.71
N LYS A 116 48.95 31.56 -17.09
CA LYS A 116 50.02 32.53 -16.82
C LYS A 116 51.19 32.36 -17.77
#